data_AF-A0A820MB97-F1
#
_entry.id   AF-A0A820MB97-F1
#
_cell.length_a   1.000
_cell.length_b   1.000
_cell.length_c   1.000
_cell.angle_alpha   90.00
_cell.angle_beta   90.00
_cell.angle_gamma   90.00
#
_symmetry.space_group_name_H-M   'P 1'
#
loop_
_entity.id
_entity.type
_entity.pdbx_description
1 polymer ?
#
loop_
_entity_poly.entity_id
_entity_poly.type
_entity_poly.pdbx_seq_one_letter_code
_entity_poly.pdbx_strand_id
1 'polypeptide(L)'
;MCHEFQPNSFDVIYSRDTILHISDKKTLFSRLYGWLKPGGRLFISDYTCAPKSEWSKEYAEYVDQRRYTLLTVAEYGKVLESVGFKNVDA
;
A
#
# COMPACT_ATOMS: atom_id res chain seq x y z
N MET A 1 -3.14 -2.15 19.05
CA MET A 1 -4.04 -3.29 18.75
C MET A 1 -4.25 -3.35 17.24
N CYS A 2 -3.80 -4.40 16.57
CA CYS A 2 -4.28 -4.69 15.23
C CYS A 2 -5.69 -5.28 15.39
N HIS A 3 -6.71 -4.58 14.89
CA HIS A 3 -8.04 -5.16 14.79
C HIS A 3 -7.99 -6.20 13.66
N GLU A 4 -8.40 -7.43 13.97
CA GLU A 4 -8.68 -8.46 12.96
C GLU A 4 -10.13 -8.34 12.51
N PHE A 5 -10.35 -8.26 11.19
CA PHE A 5 -11.69 -8.30 10.61
C PHE A 5 -12.01 -9.71 10.12
N GLN A 6 -13.30 -10.01 9.99
CA GLN A 6 -13.73 -11.30 9.46
C GLN A 6 -13.25 -11.47 8.01
N PRO A 7 -12.76 -12.66 7.63
CA PRO A 7 -12.42 -12.95 6.24
C PRO A 7 -13.62 -12.77 5.31
N ASN A 8 -13.39 -12.35 4.07
CA ASN A 8 -14.44 -12.21 3.05
C ASN A 8 -15.65 -11.37 3.51
N SER A 9 -15.42 -10.28 4.22
CA SER A 9 -16.50 -9.47 4.82
C SER A 9 -16.76 -8.17 4.08
N PHE A 10 -15.79 -7.64 3.34
CA PHE A 10 -15.91 -6.37 2.62
C PHE A 10 -16.05 -6.58 1.11
N ASP A 11 -16.98 -5.84 0.49
CA ASP A 11 -17.09 -5.74 -0.97
C ASP A 11 -16.04 -4.77 -1.53
N VAL A 12 -15.74 -3.70 -0.80
CA VAL A 12 -14.75 -2.68 -1.14
C VAL A 12 -13.94 -2.31 0.09
N ILE A 13 -12.62 -2.17 -0.09
CA ILE A 13 -11.74 -1.53 0.87
C ILE A 13 -11.17 -0.28 0.21
N TYR A 14 -11.24 0.84 0.91
CA TYR A 14 -10.72 2.13 0.46
C TYR A 14 -9.73 2.68 1.48
N SER A 15 -8.57 3.15 1.00
CA SER A 15 -7.60 3.88 1.82
C SER A 15 -7.15 5.14 1.09
N ARG A 16 -7.03 6.25 1.81
CA ARG A 16 -6.70 7.56 1.23
C ARG A 16 -5.57 8.22 1.99
N ASP A 17 -4.40 8.34 1.36
CA ASP A 17 -3.23 9.10 1.81
C ASP A 17 -2.75 8.72 3.23
N THR A 18 -2.69 7.42 3.53
CA THR A 18 -2.33 6.91 4.87
C THR A 18 -1.28 5.79 4.86
N ILE A 19 -1.21 4.98 3.81
CA ILE A 19 -0.38 3.76 3.80
C ILE A 19 1.11 4.10 3.68
N LEU A 20 1.46 5.31 3.23
CA LEU A 20 2.81 5.85 3.25
C LEU A 20 3.48 5.76 4.64
N HIS A 21 2.72 5.70 5.74
CA HIS A 21 3.27 5.58 7.10
C HIS A 21 3.55 4.14 7.54
N ILE A 22 3.13 3.13 6.76
CA ILE A 22 3.25 1.72 7.13
C ILE A 22 4.42 1.11 6.37
N SER A 23 5.42 0.61 7.13
CA SER A 23 6.61 0.00 6.54
C SER A 23 6.35 -1.42 6.02
N ASP A 24 5.66 -2.25 6.80
CA ASP A 24 5.28 -3.61 6.40
C ASP A 24 4.02 -3.64 5.54
N LYS A 25 4.17 -3.17 4.29
CA LYS A 25 3.07 -3.12 3.32
C LYS A 25 2.61 -4.50 2.89
N LYS A 26 3.50 -5.50 2.86
CA LYS A 26 3.15 -6.86 2.45
C LYS A 26 2.17 -7.49 3.44
N THR A 27 2.43 -7.40 4.75
CA THR A 27 1.50 -7.91 5.77
C THR A 27 0.18 -7.14 5.73
N LEU A 28 0.21 -5.82 5.55
CA LEU A 28 -1.01 -5.02 5.37
C LEU A 28 -1.84 -5.54 4.19
N PHE A 29 -1.26 -5.61 2.99
CA PHE A 29 -2.01 -5.99 1.79
C PHE A 29 -2.49 -7.45 1.84
N SER A 30 -1.74 -8.37 2.45
CA SER A 30 -2.22 -9.74 2.69
C SER A 30 -3.49 -9.76 3.54
N ARG A 31 -3.58 -8.90 4.56
CA ARG A 31 -4.80 -8.76 5.38
C ARG A 31 -5.94 -8.15 4.57
N LEU A 32 -5.69 -7.05 3.85
CA LEU A 32 -6.72 -6.43 3.00
C LEU A 32 -7.28 -7.43 1.98
N TYR A 33 -6.41 -8.24 1.39
CA TYR A 33 -6.80 -9.32 0.46
C TYR A 33 -7.70 -10.35 1.15
N GLY A 34 -7.33 -10.83 2.34
CA GLY A 34 -8.12 -11.81 3.09
C GLY A 34 -9.48 -11.28 3.59
N TRP A 35 -9.58 -9.98 3.83
CA TRP A 35 -10.83 -9.34 4.27
C TRP A 35 -11.81 -9.06 3.13
N LEU A 36 -11.33 -8.96 1.88
CA LEU A 36 -12.19 -8.80 0.71
C LEU A 36 -12.92 -10.09 0.38
N LYS A 37 -14.20 -9.96 0.01
CA LYS A 37 -14.98 -11.04 -0.60
C LYS A 37 -14.36 -11.46 -1.95
N PRO A 38 -14.63 -12.68 -2.45
CA PRO A 38 -14.34 -13.04 -3.83
C PRO A 38 -14.98 -12.01 -4.80
N GLY A 39 -14.16 -11.38 -5.64
CA GLY A 39 -14.58 -10.33 -6.56
C GLY A 39 -14.64 -8.91 -5.96
N GLY A 40 -14.31 -8.74 -4.68
CA GLY A 40 -14.20 -7.44 -4.03
C GLY A 40 -13.05 -6.60 -4.57
N ARG A 41 -13.09 -5.28 -4.30
CA ARG A 41 -12.13 -4.31 -4.86
C ARG A 41 -11.38 -3.55 -3.78
N LEU A 42 -10.10 -3.30 -4.05
CA LEU A 42 -9.26 -2.40 -3.28
C LEU A 42 -9.03 -1.12 -4.09
N PHE A 43 -9.23 0.04 -3.47
CA PHE A 43 -8.86 1.33 -4.04
C PHE A 43 -7.97 2.09 -3.05
N ILE A 44 -6.83 2.58 -3.52
CA ILE A 44 -5.86 3.30 -2.69
C ILE A 44 -5.46 4.59 -3.42
N SER A 45 -5.52 5.71 -2.72
CA SER A 45 -4.63 6.85 -3.02
C SER A 45 -3.52 6.88 -1.98
N ASP A 46 -2.29 7.11 -2.41
CA ASP A 46 -1.15 7.20 -1.51
C ASP A 46 -0.05 8.05 -2.12
N TYR A 47 0.91 8.48 -1.31
CA TYR A 47 2.11 9.15 -1.83
C TYR A 47 3.08 8.11 -2.37
N THR A 48 3.54 8.33 -3.60
CA THR A 48 4.57 7.51 -4.25
C THR A 48 5.79 8.36 -4.57
N CYS A 49 6.85 7.74 -5.06
CA CYS A 49 8.10 8.44 -5.34
C CYS A 49 8.74 8.01 -6.66
N ALA A 50 9.64 8.84 -7.17
CA ALA A 50 10.63 8.42 -8.16
C ALA A 50 11.61 7.38 -7.56
N PRO A 51 12.39 6.67 -8.38
CA PRO A 51 13.49 5.83 -7.91
C PRO A 51 14.42 6.60 -6.96
N LYS A 52 14.92 5.91 -5.91
CA LYS A 52 15.79 6.55 -4.90
C LYS A 52 17.04 7.21 -5.46
N SER A 53 17.54 6.75 -6.61
CA SER A 53 18.68 7.36 -7.31
C SER A 53 18.43 8.79 -7.78
N GLU A 54 17.17 9.21 -7.88
CA GLU A 54 16.76 10.53 -8.37
C GLU A 54 16.38 11.50 -7.24
N TRP A 55 16.46 11.06 -5.98
CA TRP A 55 16.05 11.90 -4.85
C TRP A 55 17.08 12.99 -4.57
N SER A 56 16.61 14.23 -4.41
CA SER A 56 17.45 15.28 -3.83
C SER A 56 17.68 15.02 -2.35
N LYS A 57 18.70 15.67 -1.78
CA LYS A 57 18.99 15.59 -0.35
C LYS A 57 17.81 16.11 0.48
N GLU A 58 17.21 17.22 0.07
CA GLU A 58 16.07 17.86 0.75
C GLU A 58 14.84 16.96 0.74
N TYR A 59 14.58 16.27 -0.37
CA TYR A 59 13.48 15.32 -0.46
C TYR A 59 13.70 14.10 0.44
N ALA A 60 14.93 13.56 0.46
CA ALA A 60 15.27 12.45 1.34
C ALA A 60 15.12 12.82 2.83
N GLU A 61 15.56 14.02 3.23
CA GLU A 61 15.38 14.55 4.58
C GLU A 61 13.90 14.74 4.92
N TYR A 62 13.08 15.24 3.99
CA TYR A 62 11.63 15.35 4.17
C TYR A 62 10.97 13.99 4.42
N VAL A 63 11.29 12.98 3.60
CA VAL A 63 10.77 11.62 3.74
C VAL A 63 11.15 11.02 5.09
N ASP A 64 12.40 11.20 5.52
CA ASP A 64 12.90 10.71 6.81
C ASP A 64 12.21 11.41 7.99
N GLN A 65 12.14 12.75 7.96
CA GLN A 65 11.49 13.54 9.01
C GLN A 65 10.02 13.15 9.19
N ARG A 66 9.32 12.86 8.09
CA ARG A 66 7.92 12.42 8.10
C ARG A 66 7.75 10.93 8.40
N ARG A 67 8.84 10.17 8.42
CA ARG A 67 8.87 8.71 8.55
C ARG A 67 8.01 8.01 7.51
N TYR A 68 8.06 8.51 6.28
CA TYR A 68 7.36 7.88 5.18
C TYR A 68 8.14 6.67 4.67
N THR A 69 7.42 5.58 4.45
CA THR A 69 7.88 4.44 3.66
C THR A 69 7.22 4.52 2.29
N LEU A 70 7.87 5.21 1.36
CA LEU A 70 7.41 5.38 -0.01
C LEU A 70 7.90 4.24 -0.90
N LEU A 71 7.07 3.88 -1.87
CA LEU A 71 7.42 2.99 -2.98
C LEU A 71 7.23 3.76 -4.28
N THR A 72 7.97 3.37 -5.32
CA THR A 72 7.58 3.71 -6.68
C THR A 72 6.24 3.06 -6.99
N VAL A 73 5.50 3.63 -7.94
CA VAL A 73 4.23 3.09 -8.42
C VAL A 73 4.38 1.61 -8.85
N ALA A 74 5.44 1.30 -9.61
CA ALA A 74 5.72 -0.06 -10.07
C ALA A 74 6.04 -1.04 -8.92
N GLU A 75 6.77 -0.62 -7.90
CA GLU A 75 7.03 -1.45 -6.71
C GLU A 75 5.73 -1.68 -5.93
N TYR A 76 4.91 -0.64 -5.76
CA TYR A 76 3.62 -0.73 -5.06
C TYR A 76 2.70 -1.76 -5.72
N GLY A 77 2.57 -1.71 -7.05
CA GLY A 77 1.83 -2.68 -7.85
C GLY A 77 2.35 -4.11 -7.66
N LYS A 78 3.68 -4.31 -7.74
CA LYS A 78 4.30 -5.62 -7.52
C LYS A 78 4.02 -6.21 -6.14
N VAL A 79 3.99 -5.39 -5.08
CA VAL A 79 3.65 -5.89 -3.74
C VAL A 79 2.18 -6.34 -3.69
N LEU A 80 1.26 -5.59 -4.29
CA LEU A 80 -0.16 -5.98 -4.37
C LEU A 80 -0.34 -7.30 -5.14
N GLU A 81 0.30 -7.45 -6.29
CA GLU A 81 0.28 -8.69 -7.08
C GLU A 81 0.85 -9.87 -6.29
N SER A 82 1.94 -9.64 -5.54
CA SER A 82 2.63 -10.68 -4.76
C SER A 82 1.77 -11.29 -3.64
N VAL A 83 0.72 -10.60 -3.19
CA VAL A 83 -0.20 -11.08 -2.14
C VAL A 83 -1.51 -11.66 -2.71
N GLY A 84 -1.69 -11.63 -4.03
CA GLY A 84 -2.79 -12.30 -4.71
C GLY A 84 -3.76 -11.39 -5.45
N PHE A 85 -3.64 -10.06 -5.33
CA PHE A 85 -4.48 -9.14 -6.11
C PHE A 85 -4.28 -9.37 -7.61
N LYS A 86 -5.38 -9.26 -8.36
CA LYS A 86 -5.44 -9.43 -9.82
C LYS A 86 -5.94 -8.13 -10.44
N ASN A 87 -5.61 -7.91 -11.72
CA ASN A 87 -5.99 -6.70 -12.47
C ASN A 87 -5.53 -5.42 -11.75
N VAL A 88 -4.27 -5.40 -11.31
CA VAL A 88 -3.67 -4.25 -10.64
C VAL A 88 -3.44 -3.14 -11.66
N ASP A 89 -4.01 -1.97 -11.41
CA ASP A 89 -3.78 -0.73 -12.14
C ASP A 89 -3.02 0.20 -11.20
N ALA A 90 -1.71 0.33 -11.43
CA ALA A 90 -0.78 1.10 -10.62
C ALA A 90 0.04 2.00 -11.54
#